data_AF-W1YJD1-F1
#
_entry.id   AF-W1YJD1-F1
#
_cell.length_a   1.000
_cell.length_b   1.000
_cell.length_c   1.000
_cell.angle_alpha   90.00
_cell.angle_beta   90.00
_cell.angle_gamma   90.00
#
_symmetry.space_group_name_H-M   'P 1'
#
loop_
_entity.id
_entity.type
_entity.pdbx_description
1 polymer ?
#
loop_
_entity_poly.entity_id
_entity_poly.type
_entity_poly.pdbx_seq_one_letter_code
_entity_poly.pdbx_strand_id
1 'polypeptide(L)' 'LPAVDPDATAKLSHAVSEVCSRRGIPFVETFNALRNHDQWETDTASAGGTHPGQAGYGLMAWLVLHRGWYEWMGVAEPTA' A
#
# COMPACT_ATOMS: atom_id res chain seq x y z
N LEU A 1 4.45 -2.87 15.83
CA LEU A 1 5.72 -3.56 16.19
C LEU A 1 6.71 -2.53 16.73
N PRO A 2 6.98 -2.49 18.04
CA PRO A 2 7.80 -1.45 18.68
C PRO A 2 9.29 -1.41 18.24
N ALA A 3 9.72 -2.33 17.36
CA ALA A 3 11.09 -2.42 16.84
C ALA A 3 11.26 -1.98 15.37
N VAL A 4 10.18 -1.61 14.68
CA VAL A 4 10.25 -1.21 13.26
C VAL A 4 10.38 0.31 13.16
N ASP A 5 11.49 0.78 12.60
CA ASP A 5 11.71 2.20 12.31
C ASP A 5 10.86 2.62 11.09
N PRO A 6 9.88 3.54 11.27
CA PRO A 6 9.03 4.00 10.18
C PRO A 6 9.80 4.79 9.12
N ASP A 7 10.86 5.50 9.48
CA ASP A 7 11.68 6.25 8.52
C ASP A 7 12.55 5.30 7.69
N ALA A 8 13.09 4.25 8.31
CA ALA A 8 13.77 3.18 7.57
C ALA A 8 12.82 2.47 6.60
N THR A 9 11.57 2.25 7.02
CA THR A 9 10.54 1.64 6.17
C THR A 9 10.17 2.54 4.99
N ALA A 10 10.02 3.85 5.23
CA ALA A 10 9.79 4.83 4.17
C ALA A 10 10.93 4.85 3.14
N LYS A 11 12.19 4.84 3.62
CA LYS A 11 13.38 4.79 2.76
C LYS A 11 13.43 3.51 1.94
N LEU A 12 13.09 2.36 2.54
CA LEU A 12 13.02 1.08 1.84
C LEU A 12 11.95 1.11 0.74
N SER A 13 10.74 1.60 1.06
CA SER A 13 9.66 1.72 0.09
C SER A 13 10.05 2.61 -1.10
N HIS A 14 10.71 3.74 -0.83
CA HIS A 14 11.26 4.62 -1.85
C HIS A 14 12.31 3.91 -2.73
N ALA A 15 13.27 3.22 -2.12
CA ALA A 15 14.30 2.49 -2.86
C ALA A 15 13.72 1.40 -3.77
N VAL A 16 12.68 0.69 -3.33
CA VAL A 16 11.98 -0.31 -4.15
C VAL A 16 11.25 0.37 -5.31
N SER A 17 10.58 1.49 -5.07
CA SER A 17 9.93 2.29 -6.12
C SER A 17 10.91 2.69 -7.23
N GLU A 18 12.12 3.15 -6.87
CA GLU A 18 13.16 3.49 -7.86
C GLU A 18 13.63 2.28 -8.67
N VAL A 19 13.75 1.10 -8.04
CA VAL A 19 14.11 -0.15 -8.74
C VAL A 19 13.03 -0.53 -9.75
N CYS A 20 11.76 -0.45 -9.36
CA CYS A 20 10.61 -0.72 -10.22
C CYS A 20 10.56 0.25 -11.40
N SER A 21 10.73 1.55 -11.14
CA SER A 21 10.77 2.60 -12.16
C SER A 21 11.86 2.34 -13.21
N ARG A 22 13.09 2.01 -12.80
CA ARG A 22 14.18 1.69 -13.73
C ARG A 22 13.91 0.47 -14.61
N ARG A 23 12.99 -0.42 -14.21
CA ARG A 23 12.61 -1.63 -14.94
C ARG A 23 11.31 -1.47 -15.72
N GLY A 24 10.67 -0.30 -15.66
CA GLY A 24 9.34 -0.09 -16.25
C GLY A 24 8.25 -0.94 -15.58
N ILE A 25 8.43 -1.32 -14.32
CA ILE A 25 7.47 -2.12 -13.55
C ILE A 25 6.66 -1.18 -12.66
N PRO A 26 5.32 -1.24 -12.65
CA PRO A 26 4.50 -0.48 -11.72
C PRO A 26 4.81 -0.81 -10.25
N PHE A 27 4.88 0.22 -9.40
CA PHE A 27 5.04 0.06 -7.95
C PHE A 27 3.85 0.67 -7.22
N VAL A 28 3.22 -0.13 -6.37
CA VAL A 28 2.11 0.32 -5.51
C VAL A 28 2.67 0.73 -4.16
N GLU A 29 2.97 2.02 -3.99
CA GLU A 29 3.37 2.58 -2.69
C GLU A 29 2.19 2.53 -1.71
N THR A 30 2.30 1.65 -0.71
CA THR A 30 1.30 1.44 0.35
C THR A 30 1.72 2.05 1.68
N PHE A 31 3.01 2.09 2.00
CA PHE A 31 3.48 2.50 3.31
C PHE A 31 3.25 4.01 3.52
N ASN A 32 3.79 4.85 2.65
CA ASN A 32 3.62 6.30 2.78
C ASN A 32 2.17 6.75 2.57
N ALA A 33 1.39 5.98 1.79
CA ALA A 33 -0.02 6.26 1.55
C ALA A 33 -0.88 5.98 2.80
N LEU A 34 -0.51 4.99 3.62
CA LEU A 34 -1.35 4.51 4.72
C LEU A 34 -0.82 4.88 6.11
N ARG A 35 0.49 5.10 6.28
CA ARG A 35 1.12 5.28 7.61
C ARG A 35 0.62 6.47 8.44
N ASN A 36 0.00 7.45 7.81
CA ASN A 36 -0.58 8.64 8.47
C ASN A 36 -2.09 8.76 8.17
N HIS A 37 -2.73 7.66 7.76
CA HIS A 37 -4.14 7.66 7.41
C HIS A 37 -4.95 7.24 8.64
N ASP A 38 -5.77 8.12 9.20
CA ASP A 38 -6.49 7.90 10.46
C ASP A 38 -7.27 6.58 10.50
N GLN A 39 -7.95 6.25 9.39
CA GLN A 39 -8.68 4.98 9.26
C GLN A 39 -7.76 3.75 9.32
N TRP A 40 -6.56 3.83 8.75
CA TRP A 40 -5.58 2.74 8.78
C TRP A 40 -5.03 2.55 10.20
N GLU A 41 -4.66 3.65 10.87
CA GLU A 41 -4.14 3.60 12.24
C GLU A 41 -5.15 3.02 13.21
N THR A 42 -6.39 3.54 13.16
CA THR A 42 -7.49 3.09 14.01
C THR A 42 -7.79 1.61 13.80
N ASP A 43 -7.96 1.20 12.54
CA ASP A 43 -8.34 -0.17 12.19
C ASP A 43 -7.23 -1.18 12.52
N THR A 44 -5.96 -0.80 12.32
CA THR A 44 -4.80 -1.63 12.70
C THR A 44 -4.69 -1.79 14.22
N ALA A 45 -4.92 -0.73 14.98
CA ALA A 45 -4.94 -0.80 16.44
C ALA A 45 -6.08 -1.71 16.95
N SER A 46 -7.28 -1.57 16.38
CA SER A 46 -8.44 -2.42 16.71
C SER A 46 -8.24 -3.89 16.36
N ALA A 47 -7.42 -4.19 15.35
CA ALA A 47 -7.11 -5.56 14.90
C ALA A 47 -5.92 -6.22 15.64
N GLY A 48 -5.42 -5.60 16.72
CA GLY A 48 -4.31 -6.17 17.51
C GLY A 48 -2.92 -5.74 17.06
N GLY A 49 -2.80 -4.78 16.15
CA GLY A 49 -1.55 -4.07 15.84
C GLY A 49 -0.57 -4.81 14.92
N THR A 50 -0.92 -5.98 14.41
CA THR A 50 -0.08 -6.81 13.52
C THR A 50 -0.57 -6.85 12.08
N HIS A 51 -1.88 -6.69 11.87
CA HIS A 51 -2.51 -6.60 10.56
C HIS A 51 -3.61 -5.54 10.59
N PRO A 52 -4.01 -4.96 9.45
CA PRO A 52 -5.20 -4.13 9.39
C PRO A 52 -6.46 -4.97 9.66
N GLY A 53 -7.55 -4.30 10.00
CA GLY A 53 -8.90 -4.84 9.95
C GLY A 53 -9.51 -4.70 8.55
N GLN A 54 -10.84 -4.78 8.49
CA GLN A 54 -11.56 -4.77 7.22
C GLN A 54 -11.36 -3.48 6.41
N ALA A 55 -11.42 -2.33 7.10
CA ALA A 55 -11.31 -1.04 6.43
C ALA A 55 -9.91 -0.83 5.85
N GLY A 56 -8.87 -1.23 6.57
CA GLY A 56 -7.48 -1.14 6.13
C GLY A 56 -7.18 -2.08 4.95
N TYR A 57 -7.75 -3.30 4.92
CA TYR A 57 -7.68 -4.13 3.73
C TYR A 57 -8.41 -3.50 2.54
N GLY A 58 -9.54 -2.82 2.78
CA GLY A 58 -10.24 -2.04 1.75
C GLY A 58 -9.35 -0.94 1.15
N LEU A 59 -8.62 -0.19 1.98
CA LEU A 59 -7.66 0.83 1.52
C LEU A 59 -6.51 0.22 0.71
N MET A 60 -5.95 -0.92 1.14
CA MET A 60 -4.92 -1.63 0.38
C MET A 60 -5.43 -2.11 -0.98
N ALA A 61 -6.61 -2.71 -1.01
CA ALA A 61 -7.25 -3.15 -2.26
C ALA A 61 -7.48 -1.97 -3.20
N TRP A 62 -7.98 -0.85 -2.68
CA TRP A 62 -8.18 0.37 -3.45
C TRP A 62 -6.88 0.86 -4.10
N LEU A 63 -5.77 0.91 -3.34
CA LEU A 63 -4.46 1.31 -3.87
C LEU A 63 -3.98 0.41 -5.00
N VAL A 64 -4.17 -0.91 -4.89
CA VAL A 64 -3.77 -1.86 -5.93
C VAL A 64 -4.61 -1.66 -7.19
N LEU A 65 -5.95 -1.65 -7.04
CA LEU A 65 -6.87 -1.54 -8.18
C LEU A 65 -6.66 -0.25 -8.97
N HIS A 66 -6.42 0.87 -8.28
CA HIS A 66 -6.26 2.20 -8.90
C HIS A 66 -4.81 2.55 -9.28
N ARG A 67 -3.87 1.59 -9.21
CA ARG A 67 -2.46 1.80 -9.61
C ARG A 67 -1.96 0.77 -10.63
N GLY A 68 -2.77 0.56 -11.66
CA GLY A 68 -2.36 -0.20 -12.85
C GLY A 68 -2.61 -1.70 -12.78
N TRP A 69 -3.42 -2.17 -11.81
CA TRP A 69 -3.79 -3.59 -11.72
C TRP A 69 -4.46 -4.11 -13.01
N TYR A 70 -5.42 -3.35 -13.55
CA TYR A 70 -6.15 -3.76 -14.76
C TYR A 70 -5.25 -3.79 -16.01
N GLU A 71 -4.38 -2.78 -16.14
CA GLU A 71 -3.36 -2.74 -17.20
C GLU A 71 -2.42 -3.94 -17.11
N TRP A 72 -1.93 -4.26 -15.91
CA TRP A 72 -1.05 -5.41 -15.67
C TRP A 72 -1.74 -6.74 -16.02
N MET A 73 -3.03 -6.88 -15.70
CA MET A 73 -3.84 -8.05 -16.02
C MET A 73 -4.25 -8.12 -17.50
N GLY A 74 -4.09 -7.03 -18.27
CA GLY A 74 -4.55 -6.95 -19.65
C GLY A 74 -6.08 -7.02 -19.78
N VAL A 75 -6.81 -6.57 -18.76
CA VAL A 75 -8.29 -6.60 -18.72
C VAL A 75 -8.85 -5.18 -18.65
N ALA A 76 -10.09 -5.00 -19.11
CA ALA A 76 -10.78 -3.72 -18.98
C ALA A 76 -11.07 -3.41 -17.50
N GLU A 77 -10.90 -2.13 -17.13
CA GLU A 77 -11.37 -1.64 -15.84
C GLU A 77 -12.91 -1.73 -15.78
N PRO A 78 -13.50 -2.21 -14.67
CA PRO A 78 -14.95 -2.25 -14.51
C PRO A 78 -15.54 -0.85 -14.63
N THR A 79 -16.50 -0.67 -15.54
CA THR A 79 -17.35 0.53 -15.56
C THR A 79 -18.29 0.50 -14.37
N ALA A 80 -18.29 1.59 -13.59
CA ALA A 80 -19.15 1.79 -12.42
C ALA A 80 -20.65 1.79 -12.78
#